data_AF-A0A973RED1-F1
#
_entry.id   AF-A0A973RED1-F1
#
_cell.length_a   1.000
_cell.length_b   1.000
_cell.length_c   1.000
_cell.angle_alpha   90.00
_cell.angle_beta   90.00
_cell.angle_gamma   90.00
#
_symmetry.space_group_name_H-M   'P 1'
#
loop_
_entity.id
_entity.type
_entity.pdbx_description
1 polymer ?
#
loop_
_entity_poly.entity_id
_entity_poly.type
_entity_poly.pdbx_seq_one_letter_code
_entity_poly.pdbx_strand_id
1 'polypeptide(L)'
;MRVVLQSGQGSVGLLEVKAYGDAPPSDGTWNPPASLVTPLNQVWQHVEGTYPNLYGFRNYGWDQVIANKGSINYCVRWDSSASVTAAQRDQIHAMLARQFKKWMDVMAGHNGWPYASVPVKVVGWAVRDRAQLQWSDSSVDVYVNDIRENAPQCAEPCGRFFNQSGTYPNCPGGASHHYDMSLWLTSGFGGGAGGDWGQRVGSEYALSNLNTDNVHILLHEMGHTFGLDDFYDWTPSGVCCFLMKAGSATSITDFDAWMFRDWWRHLKSRYGL
;
A
#
# COMPACT_ATOMS: atom_id res chain seq x y z
N MET A 1 27.74 -3.23 22.44
CA MET A 1 27.56 -2.57 23.76
C MET A 1 27.69 -3.65 24.84
N ARG A 2 28.65 -3.55 25.76
CA ARG A 2 28.75 -4.49 26.91
C ARG A 2 27.86 -3.95 28.02
N VAL A 3 26.75 -4.63 28.29
CA VAL A 3 25.90 -4.36 29.46
C VAL A 3 26.19 -5.43 30.49
N VAL A 4 26.73 -5.03 31.64
CA VAL A 4 26.86 -5.87 32.83
C VAL A 4 25.74 -5.44 33.78
N LEU A 5 24.85 -6.36 34.12
CA LEU A 5 23.79 -6.12 35.12
C LEU A 5 24.01 -7.05 36.31
N GLN A 6 24.04 -6.44 37.50
CA GLN A 6 24.10 -7.11 38.79
C GLN A 6 22.65 -7.35 39.25
N SER A 7 22.22 -8.61 39.37
CA SER A 7 20.86 -8.96 39.80
C SER A 7 20.75 -9.04 41.32
N GLY A 8 19.89 -8.21 41.92
CA GLY A 8 19.36 -8.41 43.28
C GLY A 8 18.23 -9.45 43.26
N GLN A 9 18.11 -10.23 44.33
CA GLN A 9 17.10 -11.28 44.47
C GLN A 9 15.68 -10.70 44.49
N GLY A 10 14.83 -11.14 43.56
CA GLY A 10 13.37 -10.99 43.67
C GLY A 10 12.68 -10.45 42.44
N SER A 11 12.55 -11.27 41.39
CA SER A 11 11.43 -11.34 40.43
C SER A 11 11.90 -12.04 39.16
N VAL A 12 11.41 -13.26 38.92
CA VAL A 12 11.71 -14.00 37.68
C VAL A 12 10.66 -13.59 36.64
N GLY A 13 10.88 -12.43 36.01
CA GLY A 13 10.16 -12.04 34.80
C GLY A 13 10.94 -12.53 33.58
N LEU A 14 10.30 -13.31 32.71
CA LEU A 14 10.90 -13.71 31.44
C LEU A 14 11.00 -12.47 30.54
N LEU A 15 12.19 -11.88 30.46
CA LEU A 15 12.47 -10.79 29.54
C LEU A 15 12.82 -11.41 28.17
N GLU A 16 11.84 -11.50 27.27
CA GLU A 16 12.12 -11.82 25.87
C GLU A 16 12.80 -10.62 25.21
N VAL A 17 14.13 -10.65 25.14
CA VAL A 17 14.91 -9.75 24.30
C VAL A 17 14.93 -10.33 22.89
N LYS A 18 13.97 -9.92 22.04
CA LYS A 18 14.11 -10.12 20.59
C LYS A 18 15.22 -9.19 20.09
N ALA A 19 16.38 -9.75 19.80
CA ALA A 19 17.37 -9.08 18.97
C ALA A 19 16.74 -8.86 17.59
N TYR A 20 16.42 -7.61 17.27
CA TYR A 20 16.25 -7.21 15.87
C TYR A 20 17.62 -7.42 15.25
N GLY A 21 17.72 -8.44 14.38
CA GLY A 21 18.94 -8.66 13.60
C GLY A 21 19.34 -7.36 12.91
N ASP A 22 20.64 -7.07 12.93
CA ASP A 22 21.20 -5.89 12.30
C ASP A 22 20.58 -5.69 10.92
N ALA A 23 19.93 -4.54 10.72
CA ALA A 23 19.50 -4.13 9.40
C ALA A 23 20.72 -4.20 8.47
N PRO A 24 20.58 -4.75 7.25
CA PRO A 24 21.67 -4.71 6.28
C PRO A 24 22.15 -3.26 6.11
N PRO A 25 23.45 -3.02 5.87
CA PRO A 25 24.00 -1.69 5.70
C PRO A 25 23.18 -0.89 4.67
N SER A 26 22.77 0.32 5.04
CA SER A 26 21.96 1.22 4.21
C SER A 26 22.80 1.88 3.11
N ASP A 27 23.45 1.07 2.27
CA ASP A 27 24.46 1.53 1.29
C ASP A 27 23.85 2.11 0.00
N GLY A 28 22.52 2.06 -0.19
CA GLY A 28 21.86 2.70 -1.32
C GLY A 28 21.69 4.21 -1.13
N THR A 29 22.75 5.01 -1.22
CA THR A 29 22.61 6.48 -1.19
C THR A 29 21.74 6.99 -2.35
N TRP A 30 21.03 8.11 -2.15
CA TRP A 30 20.35 8.82 -3.24
C TRP A 30 21.35 9.22 -4.33
N ASN A 31 21.28 8.56 -5.49
CA ASN A 31 22.16 8.79 -6.62
C ASN A 31 21.47 8.37 -7.94
N PRO A 32 20.44 9.11 -8.39
CA PRO A 32 19.78 8.81 -9.66
C PRO A 32 20.74 8.98 -10.85
N PRO A 33 20.55 8.24 -11.96
CA PRO A 33 21.25 8.49 -13.21
C PRO A 33 21.15 9.97 -13.62
N ALA A 34 22.22 10.54 -14.17
CA ALA A 34 22.27 11.97 -14.51
C ALA A 34 21.12 12.42 -15.44
N SER A 35 20.68 11.56 -16.34
CA SER A 35 19.53 11.81 -17.23
C SER A 35 18.20 11.90 -16.50
N LEU A 36 18.08 11.34 -15.30
CA LEU A 36 16.85 11.34 -14.50
C LEU A 36 16.80 12.48 -13.48
N VAL A 37 17.91 13.15 -13.17
CA VAL A 37 17.96 14.23 -12.17
C VAL A 37 16.98 15.37 -12.51
N THR A 38 17.04 15.88 -13.75
CA THR A 38 16.16 16.97 -14.21
C THR A 38 14.68 16.59 -14.20
N PRO A 39 14.24 15.49 -14.82
CA PRO A 39 12.82 15.12 -14.81
C PRO A 39 12.29 14.80 -13.41
N LEU A 40 13.07 14.17 -12.52
CA LEU A 40 12.65 13.93 -11.15
C LEU A 40 12.40 15.25 -10.40
N ASN A 41 13.31 16.23 -10.53
CA ASN A 41 13.12 17.54 -9.93
C ASN A 41 11.89 18.27 -10.49
N GLN A 42 11.62 18.17 -11.80
CA GLN A 42 10.39 18.73 -12.39
C GLN A 42 9.13 18.11 -11.80
N VAL A 43 9.11 16.79 -11.60
CA VAL A 43 7.99 16.11 -10.93
C VAL A 43 7.83 16.62 -9.50
N TRP A 44 8.90 16.67 -8.72
CA TRP A 44 8.80 17.12 -7.33
C TRP A 44 8.31 18.57 -7.22
N GLN A 45 8.85 19.48 -8.03
CA GLN A 45 8.40 20.88 -8.07
C GLN A 45 6.92 21.01 -8.46
N HIS A 46 6.45 20.17 -9.38
CA HIS A 46 5.05 20.13 -9.75
C HIS A 46 4.18 19.71 -8.55
N VAL A 47 4.53 18.59 -7.89
CA VAL A 47 3.83 18.09 -6.70
C VAL A 47 3.80 19.16 -5.59
N GLU A 48 4.94 19.79 -5.29
CA GLU A 48 5.02 20.87 -4.28
C GLU A 48 4.14 22.08 -4.62
N GLY A 49 4.04 22.43 -5.91
CA GLY A 49 3.19 23.53 -6.38
C GLY A 49 1.70 23.19 -6.39
N THR A 50 1.36 21.91 -6.60
CA THR A 50 -0.03 21.43 -6.72
C THR A 50 -0.67 21.15 -5.36
N TYR A 51 0.06 20.58 -4.40
CA TYR A 51 -0.50 20.11 -3.14
C TYR A 51 -0.13 20.99 -1.94
N PRO A 52 -1.05 21.83 -1.43
CA PRO A 52 -0.74 22.78 -0.35
C PRO A 52 -0.42 22.12 0.99
N ASN A 53 -0.83 20.86 1.19
CA ASN A 53 -0.58 20.09 2.40
C ASN A 53 0.30 18.84 2.15
N LEU A 54 1.14 18.85 1.12
CA LEU A 54 2.05 17.74 0.77
C LEU A 54 2.80 17.21 2.01
N TYR A 55 3.39 18.12 2.79
CA TYR A 55 4.19 17.74 3.94
C TYR A 55 3.36 17.46 5.20
N GLY A 56 2.16 18.03 5.34
CA GLY A 56 1.32 17.81 6.51
C GLY A 56 0.37 16.62 6.38
N PHE A 57 0.16 16.07 5.19
CA PHE A 57 -0.61 14.85 4.98
C PHE A 57 0.11 13.63 5.58
N ARG A 58 -0.62 12.82 6.37
CA ARG A 58 -0.08 11.71 7.20
C ARG A 58 -0.69 10.35 6.88
N ASN A 59 -1.24 10.20 5.69
CA ASN A 59 -1.86 8.95 5.27
C ASN A 59 -1.33 8.37 3.96
N TYR A 60 -0.18 8.83 3.46
CA TYR A 60 0.45 8.17 2.31
C TYR A 60 0.74 6.70 2.64
N GLY A 61 0.88 5.85 1.62
CA GLY A 61 1.33 4.47 1.77
C GLY A 61 2.63 4.37 2.57
N TRP A 62 3.52 5.36 2.48
CA TRP A 62 4.71 5.50 3.34
C TRP A 62 4.36 5.53 4.83
N ASP A 63 3.41 6.37 5.23
CA ASP A 63 2.96 6.50 6.62
C ASP A 63 2.30 5.22 7.11
N GLN A 64 1.54 4.55 6.24
CA GLN A 64 0.85 3.30 6.54
C GLN A 64 1.86 2.15 6.77
N VAL A 65 2.82 1.97 5.87
CA VAL A 65 3.87 0.94 6.02
C VAL A 65 4.71 1.18 7.27
N ILE A 66 5.07 2.43 7.56
CA ILE A 66 5.86 2.78 8.76
C ILE A 66 5.05 2.53 10.04
N ALA A 67 3.79 2.96 10.10
CA ALA A 67 2.93 2.72 11.25
C ALA A 67 2.74 1.22 11.54
N ASN A 68 2.69 0.41 10.48
CA ASN A 68 2.50 -1.04 10.56
C ASN A 68 3.80 -1.84 10.57
N LYS A 69 4.92 -1.17 10.86
CA LYS A 69 6.23 -1.81 11.05
C LYS A 69 6.63 -2.72 9.88
N GLY A 70 6.38 -2.23 8.66
CA GLY A 70 6.76 -2.93 7.44
C GLY A 70 5.73 -3.95 6.96
N SER A 71 4.43 -3.70 7.18
CA SER A 71 3.36 -4.53 6.62
C SER A 71 2.17 -3.68 6.19
N ILE A 72 1.27 -4.22 5.37
CA ILE A 72 0.02 -3.57 4.98
C ILE A 72 -1.14 -4.56 5.05
N ASN A 73 -2.25 -4.10 5.60
CA ASN A 73 -3.52 -4.80 5.71
C ASN A 73 -4.52 -4.22 4.70
N TYR A 74 -5.16 -5.09 3.93
CA TYR A 74 -6.20 -4.75 2.97
C TYR A 74 -7.55 -5.26 3.43
N CYS A 75 -8.59 -4.51 3.08
CA CYS A 75 -9.95 -5.03 3.04
C CYS A 75 -10.49 -5.03 1.60
N VAL A 76 -11.06 -6.14 1.15
CA VAL A 76 -11.63 -6.24 -0.20
C VAL A 76 -13.09 -5.81 -0.18
N ARG A 77 -13.46 -4.85 -1.02
CA ARG A 77 -14.85 -4.41 -1.24
C ARG A 77 -15.34 -5.01 -2.55
N TRP A 78 -16.13 -6.08 -2.46
CA TRP A 78 -16.67 -6.80 -3.62
C TRP A 78 -17.98 -6.16 -4.07
N ASP A 79 -17.89 -5.20 -4.98
CA ASP A 79 -19.02 -4.45 -5.54
C ASP A 79 -19.45 -5.03 -6.90
N SER A 80 -19.82 -6.30 -6.89
CA SER A 80 -20.35 -7.04 -8.05
C SER A 80 -21.50 -7.91 -7.58
N SER A 81 -22.41 -8.32 -8.47
CA SER A 81 -23.47 -9.28 -8.15
C SER A 81 -23.00 -10.73 -8.27
N ALA A 82 -21.86 -10.99 -8.92
CA ALA A 82 -21.32 -12.32 -9.08
C ALA A 82 -20.87 -12.92 -7.74
N SER A 83 -20.88 -14.26 -7.68
CA SER A 83 -20.31 -15.00 -6.55
C SER A 83 -18.79 -15.05 -6.63
N VAL A 84 -18.14 -15.19 -5.47
CA VAL A 84 -16.70 -15.38 -5.31
C VAL A 84 -16.46 -16.70 -4.58
N THR A 85 -15.57 -17.52 -5.13
CA THR A 85 -15.12 -18.78 -4.51
C THR A 85 -13.98 -18.54 -3.52
N ALA A 86 -13.74 -19.48 -2.60
CA ALA A 86 -12.55 -19.43 -1.73
C ALA A 86 -11.24 -19.36 -2.56
N ALA A 87 -11.17 -20.08 -3.68
CA ALA A 87 -10.03 -20.05 -4.57
C ALA A 87 -9.81 -18.66 -5.19
N GLN A 88 -10.88 -17.99 -5.64
CA GLN A 88 -10.78 -16.62 -6.16
C GLN A 88 -10.38 -15.64 -5.06
N ARG A 89 -10.91 -15.77 -3.84
CA ARG A 89 -10.49 -14.98 -2.68
C ARG A 89 -8.97 -15.06 -2.48
N ASP A 90 -8.44 -16.29 -2.44
CA ASP A 90 -7.01 -16.53 -2.21
C ASP A 90 -6.16 -16.04 -3.39
N GLN A 91 -6.64 -16.19 -4.63
CA GLN A 91 -5.98 -15.65 -5.82
C GLN A 91 -5.95 -14.11 -5.84
N ILE A 92 -7.01 -13.45 -5.39
CA ILE A 92 -7.07 -11.98 -5.26
C ILE A 92 -6.05 -11.50 -4.24
N HIS A 93 -5.94 -12.18 -3.09
CA HIS A 93 -4.89 -11.88 -2.11
C HIS A 93 -3.50 -12.09 -2.69
N ALA A 94 -3.25 -13.21 -3.36
CA ALA A 94 -1.95 -13.49 -3.98
C ALA A 94 -1.61 -12.45 -5.07
N MET A 95 -2.58 -12.05 -5.89
CA MET A 95 -2.42 -10.98 -6.89
C MET A 95 -2.03 -9.68 -6.21
N LEU A 96 -2.80 -9.22 -5.21
CA LEU A 96 -2.50 -8.01 -4.45
C LEU A 96 -1.08 -8.01 -3.88
N ALA A 97 -0.69 -9.12 -3.22
CA ALA A 97 0.63 -9.25 -2.64
C ALA A 97 1.74 -9.18 -3.70
N ARG A 98 1.57 -9.83 -4.86
CA ARG A 98 2.56 -9.75 -5.95
C ARG A 98 2.68 -8.35 -6.53
N GLN A 99 1.56 -7.66 -6.77
CA GLN A 99 1.58 -6.32 -7.37
C GLN A 99 2.18 -5.28 -6.40
N PHE A 100 1.77 -5.29 -5.13
CA PHE A 100 2.32 -4.39 -4.11
C PHE A 100 3.81 -4.63 -3.89
N LYS A 101 4.24 -5.90 -3.91
CA LYS A 101 5.66 -6.27 -3.78
C LYS A 101 6.53 -5.60 -4.85
N LYS A 102 6.05 -5.40 -6.08
CA LYS A 102 6.85 -4.74 -7.13
C LYS A 102 7.25 -3.31 -6.76
N TRP A 103 6.34 -2.53 -6.15
CA TRP A 103 6.66 -1.21 -5.62
C TRP A 103 7.62 -1.28 -4.42
N MET A 104 7.46 -2.26 -3.55
CA MET A 104 8.32 -2.39 -2.36
C MET A 104 9.73 -2.90 -2.70
N ASP A 105 9.86 -3.73 -3.72
CA ASP A 105 11.15 -4.26 -4.19
C ASP A 105 12.06 -3.15 -4.73
N VAL A 106 11.50 -2.08 -5.31
CA VAL A 106 12.33 -0.94 -5.73
C VAL A 106 12.93 -0.16 -4.56
N MET A 107 12.42 -0.34 -3.34
CA MET A 107 12.86 0.36 -2.12
C MET A 107 13.82 -0.47 -1.26
N ALA A 108 13.81 -1.79 -1.34
CA ALA A 108 14.66 -2.65 -0.52
C ALA A 108 16.14 -2.27 -0.66
N GLY A 109 16.80 -1.93 0.46
CA GLY A 109 18.20 -1.49 0.49
C GLY A 109 18.45 -0.04 0.02
N HIS A 110 17.41 0.75 -0.27
CA HIS A 110 17.55 2.11 -0.80
C HIS A 110 17.34 3.19 0.28
N ASN A 111 18.30 4.11 0.39
CA ASN A 111 18.22 5.42 1.04
C ASN A 111 17.60 5.42 2.44
N GLY A 112 18.03 4.47 3.28
CA GLY A 112 17.55 4.33 4.65
C GLY A 112 16.15 3.72 4.78
N TRP A 113 15.59 3.16 3.70
CA TRP A 113 14.37 2.36 3.78
C TRP A 113 14.56 1.16 4.71
N PRO A 114 13.74 1.00 5.76
CA PRO A 114 14.03 0.07 6.85
C PRO A 114 13.54 -1.37 6.62
N TYR A 115 12.82 -1.64 5.52
CA TYR A 115 12.15 -2.93 5.30
C TYR A 115 12.69 -3.67 4.08
N ALA A 116 13.24 -4.87 4.28
CA ALA A 116 13.63 -5.76 3.18
C ALA A 116 12.41 -6.37 2.45
N SER A 117 11.26 -6.43 3.12
CA SER A 117 10.01 -6.92 2.56
C SER A 117 8.83 -6.28 3.27
N VAL A 118 7.73 -6.04 2.56
CA VAL A 118 6.47 -5.54 3.13
C VAL A 118 5.35 -6.51 2.76
N PRO A 119 5.00 -7.48 3.62
CA PRO A 119 3.92 -8.40 3.36
C PRO A 119 2.55 -7.70 3.33
N VAL A 120 1.71 -8.12 2.39
CA VAL A 120 0.31 -7.74 2.29
C VAL A 120 -0.58 -8.83 2.88
N LYS A 121 -1.54 -8.44 3.72
CA LYS A 121 -2.58 -9.32 4.26
C LYS A 121 -3.94 -8.82 3.82
N VAL A 122 -4.85 -9.71 3.43
CA VAL A 122 -6.27 -9.38 3.35
C VAL A 122 -6.90 -9.78 4.68
N VAL A 123 -7.42 -8.79 5.43
CA VAL A 123 -7.98 -9.00 6.77
C VAL A 123 -9.49 -8.97 6.79
N GLY A 124 -10.13 -8.44 5.73
CA GLY A 124 -11.57 -8.35 5.65
C GLY A 124 -12.11 -8.37 4.22
N TRP A 125 -13.40 -8.71 4.11
CA TRP A 125 -14.19 -8.69 2.89
C TRP A 125 -15.55 -8.04 3.14
N ALA A 126 -15.93 -7.08 2.29
CA ALA A 126 -17.25 -6.47 2.30
C ALA A 126 -18.05 -6.91 1.06
N VAL A 127 -19.30 -7.32 1.27
CA VAL A 127 -20.26 -7.76 0.23
C VAL A 127 -21.65 -7.17 0.47
N ARG A 128 -22.49 -7.14 -0.57
CA ARG A 128 -23.91 -6.78 -0.40
C ARG A 128 -24.68 -7.92 0.24
N ASP A 129 -24.43 -9.14 -0.21
CA ASP A 129 -25.11 -10.35 0.26
C ASP A 129 -24.06 -11.41 0.61
N ARG A 130 -24.22 -12.05 1.77
CA ARG A 130 -23.35 -13.14 2.21
C ARG A 130 -23.37 -14.32 1.23
N ALA A 131 -24.48 -14.56 0.54
CA ALA A 131 -24.63 -15.63 -0.44
C ALA A 131 -23.67 -15.48 -1.64
N GLN A 132 -23.08 -14.29 -1.83
CA GLN A 132 -22.06 -14.07 -2.85
C GLN A 132 -20.75 -14.79 -2.51
N LEU A 133 -20.47 -15.04 -1.23
CA LEU A 133 -19.24 -15.70 -0.80
C LEU A 133 -19.47 -17.20 -0.69
N GLN A 134 -18.83 -17.98 -1.57
CA GLN A 134 -18.89 -19.45 -1.56
C GLN A 134 -17.87 -20.05 -0.58
N TRP A 135 -17.75 -19.42 0.60
CA TRP A 135 -16.96 -19.90 1.73
C TRP A 135 -17.56 -19.43 3.06
N SER A 136 -17.28 -20.19 4.12
CA SER A 136 -17.79 -19.93 5.47
C SER A 136 -16.71 -20.01 6.56
N ASP A 137 -15.43 -20.14 6.18
CA ASP A 137 -14.32 -20.08 7.13
C ASP A 137 -14.15 -18.67 7.75
N SER A 138 -13.35 -18.61 8.82
CA SER A 138 -13.06 -17.40 9.58
C SER A 138 -11.66 -16.85 9.28
N SER A 139 -11.15 -17.03 8.07
CA SER A 139 -9.81 -16.55 7.68
C SER A 139 -9.71 -15.02 7.63
N VAL A 140 -10.84 -14.34 7.42
CA VAL A 140 -10.97 -12.88 7.31
C VAL A 140 -12.30 -12.44 7.92
N ASP A 141 -12.37 -11.18 8.36
CA ASP A 141 -13.64 -10.58 8.76
C ASP A 141 -14.56 -10.41 7.55
N VAL A 142 -15.87 -10.61 7.74
CA VAL A 142 -16.85 -10.42 6.66
C VAL A 142 -17.89 -9.39 7.08
N TYR A 143 -17.99 -8.34 6.28
CA TYR A 143 -18.95 -7.25 6.42
C TYR A 143 -20.04 -7.41 5.36
N VAL A 144 -21.30 -7.47 5.78
CA VAL A 144 -22.44 -7.76 4.90
C VAL A 144 -23.41 -6.60 4.95
N ASN A 145 -23.79 -6.10 3.78
CA ASN A 145 -24.81 -5.07 3.60
C ASN A 145 -24.52 -3.73 4.33
N ASP A 146 -23.26 -3.47 4.70
CA ASP A 146 -22.81 -2.13 5.04
C ASP A 146 -22.41 -1.42 3.75
N ILE A 147 -23.13 -0.38 3.35
CA ILE A 147 -22.99 0.29 2.05
C ILE A 147 -22.59 1.75 2.24
N ARG A 148 -21.52 2.18 1.58
CA ARG A 148 -21.05 3.57 1.46
C ARG A 148 -20.65 3.85 0.03
N GLU A 149 -20.86 5.09 -0.44
CA GLU A 149 -20.63 5.49 -1.85
C GLU A 149 -21.28 4.52 -2.87
N ASN A 150 -22.43 3.94 -2.49
CA ASN A 150 -23.10 2.88 -3.24
C ASN A 150 -22.20 1.65 -3.52
N ALA A 151 -21.34 1.23 -2.59
CA ALA A 151 -20.56 -0.01 -2.64
C ALA A 151 -20.43 -0.65 -1.25
N PRO A 152 -20.24 -1.98 -1.13
CA PRO A 152 -19.98 -2.63 0.15
C PRO A 152 -18.79 -2.04 0.87
N GLN A 153 -18.91 -1.79 2.17
CA GLN A 153 -17.95 -1.08 3.00
C GLN A 153 -17.43 -2.01 4.11
N CYS A 154 -16.11 -2.02 4.29
CA CYS A 154 -15.50 -2.63 5.48
C CYS A 154 -15.65 -1.70 6.68
N ALA A 155 -15.63 -2.19 7.91
CA ALA A 155 -15.90 -1.36 9.09
C ALA A 155 -15.04 -0.06 9.10
N GLU A 156 -15.68 1.09 8.89
CA GLU A 156 -15.01 2.40 8.88
C GLU A 156 -14.15 2.65 10.15
N PRO A 157 -14.60 2.25 11.36
CA PRO A 157 -13.77 2.36 12.58
C PRO A 157 -12.44 1.57 12.56
N CYS A 158 -12.31 0.60 11.65
CA CYS A 158 -11.08 -0.18 11.43
C CYS A 158 -10.22 0.34 10.28
N GLY A 159 -10.74 1.24 9.44
CA GLY A 159 -10.04 1.73 8.27
C GLY A 159 -9.08 2.87 8.60
N ARG A 160 -7.84 2.77 8.12
CA ARG A 160 -6.81 3.80 8.28
C ARG A 160 -7.20 5.14 7.69
N PHE A 161 -7.91 5.15 6.56
CA PHE A 161 -8.47 6.37 5.96
C PHE A 161 -9.30 7.20 6.96
N PHE A 162 -10.08 6.52 7.81
CA PHE A 162 -10.93 7.14 8.84
C PHE A 162 -10.20 7.38 10.17
N ASN A 163 -9.01 6.79 10.35
CA ASN A 163 -8.24 6.80 11.59
C ASN A 163 -6.77 7.15 11.32
N GLN A 164 -6.52 8.33 10.73
CA GLN A 164 -5.19 8.72 10.24
C GLN A 164 -4.15 8.94 11.36
N SER A 165 -4.57 9.01 12.63
CA SER A 165 -3.68 8.96 13.79
C SER A 165 -2.99 7.60 13.98
N GLY A 166 -3.44 6.55 13.26
CA GLY A 166 -2.94 5.19 13.41
C GLY A 166 -3.44 4.49 14.67
N THR A 167 -4.51 5.02 15.30
CA THR A 167 -5.16 4.42 16.47
C THR A 167 -6.58 4.01 16.11
N TYR A 168 -7.01 2.84 16.57
CA TYR A 168 -8.31 2.24 16.17
C TYR A 168 -9.19 1.95 17.39
N PRO A 169 -9.57 2.97 18.18
CA PRO A 169 -10.25 2.77 19.47
C PRO A 169 -11.64 2.14 19.32
N ASN A 170 -12.28 2.34 18.15
CA ASN A 170 -13.64 1.91 17.87
C ASN A 170 -13.70 0.73 16.88
N CYS A 171 -12.56 0.17 16.47
CA CYS A 171 -12.54 -0.97 15.56
C CYS A 171 -13.10 -2.22 16.25
N PRO A 172 -14.17 -2.85 15.73
CA PRO A 172 -14.61 -4.15 16.22
C PRO A 172 -13.48 -5.18 16.13
N GLY A 173 -13.26 -5.94 17.21
CA GLY A 173 -12.10 -6.84 17.32
C GLY A 173 -10.79 -6.14 17.73
N GLY A 174 -10.80 -4.81 17.84
CA GLY A 174 -9.65 -4.00 18.26
C GLY A 174 -8.64 -3.78 17.13
N ALA A 175 -7.54 -3.12 17.47
CA ALA A 175 -6.53 -2.68 16.49
C ALA A 175 -5.90 -3.82 15.68
N SER A 176 -5.98 -5.09 16.08
CA SER A 176 -5.49 -6.21 15.25
C SER A 176 -6.34 -6.49 14.01
N HIS A 177 -7.56 -5.96 13.94
CA HIS A 177 -8.50 -6.13 12.82
C HIS A 177 -8.53 -4.91 11.88
N HIS A 178 -7.65 -3.93 12.08
CA HIS A 178 -7.58 -2.75 11.22
C HIS A 178 -7.14 -3.10 9.79
N TYR A 179 -7.55 -2.27 8.83
CA TYR A 179 -7.03 -2.29 7.47
C TYR A 179 -6.50 -0.92 7.08
N ASP A 180 -5.46 -0.90 6.25
CA ASP A 180 -4.84 0.32 5.76
C ASP A 180 -5.47 0.80 4.47
N MET A 181 -5.70 -0.15 3.56
CA MET A 181 -6.16 0.10 2.21
C MET A 181 -7.38 -0.75 1.89
N SER A 182 -8.25 -0.23 1.02
CA SER A 182 -9.36 -0.98 0.45
C SER A 182 -9.07 -1.34 -1.00
N LEU A 183 -9.26 -2.60 -1.40
CA LEU A 183 -9.34 -2.97 -2.82
C LEU A 183 -10.80 -3.08 -3.21
N TRP A 184 -11.27 -2.15 -4.04
CA TRP A 184 -12.62 -2.16 -4.57
C TRP A 184 -12.62 -2.89 -5.91
N LEU A 185 -13.42 -3.94 -6.00
CA LEU A 185 -13.65 -4.72 -7.21
C LEU A 185 -15.07 -4.42 -7.67
N THR A 186 -15.23 -3.41 -8.53
CA THR A 186 -16.54 -2.94 -8.99
C THR A 186 -16.90 -3.54 -10.33
N SER A 187 -18.08 -4.15 -10.44
CA SER A 187 -18.58 -4.67 -11.72
C SER A 187 -18.82 -3.56 -12.73
N GLY A 188 -18.33 -3.76 -13.96
CA GLY A 188 -18.50 -2.81 -15.06
C GLY A 188 -17.71 -1.50 -14.93
N PHE A 189 -16.86 -1.36 -13.90
CA PHE A 189 -16.01 -0.17 -13.76
C PHE A 189 -14.87 -0.21 -14.79
N GLY A 190 -14.84 0.79 -15.66
CA GLY A 190 -13.76 1.01 -16.62
C GLY A 190 -12.67 1.92 -16.06
N GLY A 191 -11.41 1.57 -16.29
CA GLY A 191 -10.27 2.31 -15.76
C GLY A 191 -9.91 1.91 -14.32
N GLY A 192 -9.24 2.83 -13.62
CA GLY A 192 -8.81 2.68 -12.24
C GLY A 192 -9.01 3.98 -11.46
N ALA A 193 -9.01 3.87 -10.14
CA ALA A 193 -8.87 5.00 -9.23
C ALA A 193 -8.08 4.57 -8.00
N GLY A 194 -7.18 5.43 -7.52
CA GLY A 194 -6.25 5.10 -6.45
C GLY A 194 -5.97 6.30 -5.56
N GLY A 195 -5.52 6.01 -4.34
CA GLY A 195 -5.16 7.03 -3.37
C GLY A 195 -4.75 6.42 -2.04
N ASP A 196 -4.70 7.24 -1.01
CA ASP A 196 -4.36 6.85 0.35
C ASP A 196 -5.33 5.82 0.95
N TRP A 197 -6.58 5.80 0.50
CA TRP A 197 -7.61 4.85 0.92
C TRP A 197 -7.49 3.46 0.25
N GLY A 198 -6.65 3.30 -0.78
CA GLY A 198 -6.48 2.06 -1.54
C GLY A 198 -6.70 2.23 -3.04
N GLN A 199 -7.26 1.20 -3.69
CA GLN A 199 -7.43 1.15 -5.14
C GLN A 199 -8.82 0.63 -5.53
N ARG A 200 -9.32 1.06 -6.68
CA ARG A 200 -10.55 0.59 -7.32
C ARG A 200 -10.28 0.23 -8.76
N VAL A 201 -10.72 -0.96 -9.15
CA VAL A 201 -10.66 -1.46 -10.53
C VAL A 201 -11.92 -2.27 -10.86
N GLY A 202 -12.12 -2.53 -12.15
CA GLY A 202 -13.16 -3.45 -12.62
C GLY A 202 -13.00 -4.85 -12.03
N SER A 203 -14.08 -5.45 -11.52
CA SER A 203 -14.04 -6.81 -10.97
C SER A 203 -13.67 -7.84 -12.04
N GLU A 204 -14.19 -7.68 -13.26
CA GLU A 204 -13.94 -8.50 -14.43
C GLU A 204 -12.50 -8.35 -14.92
N TYR A 205 -11.98 -7.12 -14.86
CA TYR A 205 -10.58 -6.80 -15.17
C TYR A 205 -9.64 -7.49 -14.18
N ALA A 206 -9.87 -7.35 -12.87
CA ALA A 206 -9.04 -7.98 -11.86
C ALA A 206 -9.07 -9.51 -11.98
N LEU A 207 -10.26 -10.11 -12.12
CA LEU A 207 -10.42 -11.56 -12.24
C LEU A 207 -9.75 -12.13 -13.50
N SER A 208 -9.79 -11.42 -14.63
CA SER A 208 -9.11 -11.84 -15.87
C SER A 208 -7.58 -11.68 -15.81
N ASN A 209 -7.06 -10.92 -14.84
CA ASN A 209 -5.64 -10.63 -14.67
C ASN A 209 -5.02 -11.24 -13.41
N LEU A 210 -5.72 -12.14 -12.69
CA LEU A 210 -5.27 -12.69 -11.40
C LEU A 210 -3.86 -13.28 -11.40
N ASN A 211 -3.39 -13.78 -12.54
CA ASN A 211 -2.09 -14.44 -12.68
C ASN A 211 -1.14 -13.73 -13.66
N THR A 212 -1.50 -12.56 -14.17
CA THR A 212 -0.57 -11.79 -14.99
C THR A 212 0.58 -11.27 -14.14
N ASP A 213 1.75 -11.11 -14.76
CA ASP A 213 2.90 -10.56 -14.04
C ASP A 213 2.60 -9.12 -13.60
N ASN A 214 2.13 -8.29 -14.52
CA ASN A 214 1.77 -6.89 -14.27
C ASN A 214 0.26 -6.68 -14.50
N VAL A 215 -0.47 -6.44 -13.42
CA VAL A 215 -1.86 -5.99 -13.46
C VAL A 215 -1.83 -4.48 -13.66
N HIS A 216 -1.59 -4.06 -14.90
CA HIS A 216 -1.26 -2.69 -15.29
C HIS A 216 -2.05 -1.60 -14.55
N ILE A 217 -3.38 -1.60 -14.63
CA ILE A 217 -4.20 -0.54 -14.00
C ILE A 217 -4.01 -0.55 -12.49
N LEU A 218 -4.04 -1.73 -11.86
CA LEU A 218 -3.85 -1.84 -10.42
C LEU A 218 -2.47 -1.33 -9.96
N LEU A 219 -1.41 -1.61 -10.73
CA LEU A 219 -0.07 -1.11 -10.43
C LEU A 219 0.00 0.41 -10.50
N HIS A 220 -0.67 1.01 -11.49
CA HIS A 220 -0.79 2.47 -11.61
C HIS A 220 -1.53 3.05 -10.40
N GLU A 221 -2.69 2.50 -10.04
CA GLU A 221 -3.46 2.98 -8.89
C GLU A 221 -2.72 2.82 -7.55
N MET A 222 -1.88 1.78 -7.42
CA MET A 222 -1.00 1.62 -6.27
C MET A 222 0.05 2.74 -6.18
N GLY A 223 0.49 3.32 -7.30
CA GLY A 223 1.40 4.47 -7.30
C GLY A 223 0.79 5.68 -6.59
N HIS A 224 -0.48 5.99 -6.85
CA HIS A 224 -1.21 7.09 -6.20
C HIS A 224 -1.29 6.95 -4.68
N THR A 225 -1.35 5.71 -4.17
CA THR A 225 -1.31 5.45 -2.74
C THR A 225 -0.05 6.01 -2.07
N PHE A 226 1.06 6.07 -2.80
CA PHE A 226 2.32 6.64 -2.32
C PHE A 226 2.55 8.10 -2.75
N GLY A 227 1.52 8.73 -3.30
CA GLY A 227 1.52 10.13 -3.71
C GLY A 227 1.98 10.38 -5.15
N LEU A 228 2.29 9.35 -5.94
CA LEU A 228 2.66 9.57 -7.34
C LEU A 228 1.49 10.16 -8.12
N ASP A 229 1.72 11.22 -8.89
CA ASP A 229 0.69 11.89 -9.68
C ASP A 229 0.33 11.15 -10.97
N ASP A 230 -0.85 11.48 -11.48
CA ASP A 230 -1.20 11.25 -12.88
C ASP A 230 -0.51 12.25 -13.82
N PHE A 231 -0.20 11.81 -15.03
CA PHE A 231 0.47 12.63 -16.05
C PHE A 231 -0.38 12.76 -17.32
N TYR A 232 -1.56 13.36 -17.19
CA TYR A 232 -2.47 13.61 -18.34
C TYR A 232 -2.12 14.89 -19.11
N ASP A 233 -1.96 16.00 -18.40
CA ASP A 233 -1.88 17.34 -19.01
C ASP A 233 -0.44 17.85 -19.16
N TRP A 234 0.52 17.16 -18.54
CA TRP A 234 1.93 17.53 -18.60
C TRP A 234 2.82 16.30 -18.42
N THR A 235 4.07 16.40 -18.85
CA THR A 235 5.10 15.38 -18.58
C THR A 235 6.46 16.02 -18.34
N PRO A 236 7.31 15.44 -17.48
CA PRO A 236 8.67 15.91 -17.31
C PRO A 236 9.49 15.69 -18.60
N SER A 237 10.50 16.54 -18.78
CA SER A 237 11.34 16.57 -19.98
C SER A 237 12.34 15.41 -20.01
N GLY A 238 12.65 14.91 -21.21
CA GLY A 238 13.74 13.96 -21.42
C GLY A 238 13.47 12.51 -20.97
N VAL A 239 12.26 12.22 -20.50
CA VAL A 239 11.80 10.86 -20.20
C VAL A 239 10.54 10.56 -20.98
N CYS A 240 10.46 9.35 -21.52
CA CYS A 240 9.20 8.80 -21.96
C CYS A 240 8.96 7.48 -21.28
N CYS A 241 7.65 7.26 -21.18
CA CYS A 241 6.99 5.99 -21.10
C CYS A 241 7.26 5.38 -19.75
N PHE A 242 6.32 5.64 -18.85
CA PHE A 242 6.38 5.25 -17.47
C PHE A 242 4.95 5.02 -16.98
N LEU A 243 4.80 4.13 -16.01
CA LEU A 243 3.52 3.60 -15.57
C LEU A 243 2.56 4.71 -15.14
N MET A 244 3.05 5.72 -14.41
CA MET A 244 2.22 6.84 -13.94
C MET A 244 1.76 7.79 -15.05
N LYS A 245 2.34 7.69 -16.25
CA LYS A 245 1.74 8.27 -17.46
C LYS A 245 0.85 7.20 -18.09
N ALA A 246 -0.41 7.21 -17.66
CA ALA A 246 -1.40 6.19 -17.99
C ALA A 246 -1.39 5.80 -19.49
N GLY A 247 -1.30 4.50 -19.75
CA GLY A 247 -1.28 3.93 -21.11
C GLY A 247 0.07 4.00 -21.84
N SER A 248 1.09 4.67 -21.29
CA SER A 248 2.41 4.76 -21.95
C SER A 248 3.38 3.63 -21.60
N ALA A 249 3.13 2.94 -20.48
CA ALA A 249 3.83 1.72 -20.07
C ALA A 249 2.85 0.80 -19.31
N THR A 250 3.09 -0.51 -19.33
CA THR A 250 2.21 -1.51 -18.67
C THR A 250 2.83 -2.15 -17.42
N SER A 251 4.01 -1.67 -17.02
CA SER A 251 4.77 -2.12 -15.84
C SER A 251 5.55 -0.96 -15.24
N ILE A 252 5.95 -1.09 -13.96
CA ILE A 252 6.84 -0.13 -13.30
C ILE A 252 8.15 -0.04 -14.10
N THR A 253 8.50 1.17 -14.55
CA THR A 253 9.73 1.46 -15.29
C THR A 253 10.83 1.99 -14.37
N ASP A 254 12.04 2.14 -14.91
CA ASP A 254 13.14 2.78 -14.17
C ASP A 254 12.80 4.20 -13.72
N PHE A 255 12.06 4.96 -14.53
CA PHE A 255 11.65 6.31 -14.14
C PHE A 255 10.64 6.29 -13.00
N ASP A 256 9.64 5.39 -13.05
CA ASP A 256 8.68 5.21 -11.94
C ASP A 256 9.40 4.82 -10.64
N ALA A 257 10.35 3.89 -10.72
CA ALA A 257 11.13 3.44 -9.57
C ALA A 257 11.94 4.58 -8.94
N TRP A 258 12.58 5.43 -9.76
CA TRP A 258 13.32 6.59 -9.25
C TRP A 258 12.41 7.70 -8.73
N MET A 259 11.25 7.90 -9.35
CA MET A 259 10.23 8.84 -8.88
C MET A 259 9.68 8.41 -7.51
N PHE A 260 9.44 7.11 -7.32
CA PHE A 260 9.05 6.52 -6.04
C PHE A 260 10.10 6.71 -4.95
N ARG A 261 11.38 6.50 -5.30
CA ARG A 261 12.52 6.74 -4.40
C ARG A 261 12.68 8.22 -4.06
N ASP A 262 12.37 9.13 -4.98
CA ASP A 262 12.46 10.58 -4.77
C ASP A 262 11.42 11.05 -3.75
N TRP A 263 10.20 10.55 -3.84
CA TRP A 263 9.17 10.75 -2.81
C TRP A 263 9.66 10.32 -1.42
N TRP A 264 10.23 9.11 -1.31
CA TRP A 264 10.82 8.65 -0.06
C TRP A 264 11.90 9.60 0.45
N ARG A 265 12.82 10.07 -0.41
CA ARG A 265 13.89 10.99 -0.01
C ARG A 265 13.35 12.26 0.64
N HIS A 266 12.28 12.84 0.11
CA HIS A 266 11.70 14.06 0.65
C HIS A 266 10.89 13.84 1.93
N LEU A 267 10.29 12.66 2.10
CA LEU A 267 9.43 12.39 3.24
C LEU A 267 10.16 11.73 4.42
N LYS A 268 11.22 10.95 4.19
CA LYS A 268 11.80 10.02 5.19
C LYS A 268 12.20 10.65 6.52
N SER A 269 12.65 11.91 6.49
CA SER A 269 13.08 12.64 7.70
C SER A 269 11.96 12.78 8.73
N ARG A 270 10.69 12.76 8.29
CA ARG A 270 9.52 12.79 9.18
C ARG A 270 9.39 11.54 10.05
N TYR A 271 10.06 10.44 9.67
CA TYR A 271 10.09 9.17 10.40
C TYR A 271 11.37 9.03 11.24
N GLY A 272 12.22 10.06 11.30
CA GLY A 272 13.51 10.02 11.99
C GLY A 272 14.59 9.22 11.25
N LEU A 273 14.50 9.14 9.91
CA LEU A 273 15.39 8.39 9.01
C LEU A 273 16.12 9.31 8.00
#